data_AF-A0A1Z9DI74-F1
#
_entry.id   AF-A0A1Z9DI74-F1
#
_cell.length_a   1.000
_cell.length_b   1.000
_cell.length_c   1.000
_cell.angle_alpha   90.00
_cell.angle_beta   90.00
_cell.angle_gamma   90.00
#
_symmetry.space_group_name_H-M   'P 1'
#
loop_
_entity.id
_entity.type
_entity.pdbx_description
1 polymer ?
#
loop_
_entity_poly.entity_id
_entity_poly.type
_entity_poly.pdbx_seq_one_letter_code
_entity_poly.pdbx_strand_id
1 'polypeptide(L)'
;MLNVLLTSESVSLINIFKNIGLGGWFIVTVILILSLISVYIFIERIIAINKASKRKNSFINHIKDFIYESKLDSAIDLCHSTNSPISRMIEKGLLRMGNSLDDISSSIENVGKLEIYKLENKLSTLASISGAAPMLGFLGTVMGMVSAFFEVEQRGSMDIQVLASGIYTAMITTVLGLIVGIIAYLAYNYLSAKVQQVVHLMESDIISFLDLLHDKEKKMNSKSKTISTESSEEKISFEHVSNQQKSGDLNEGNSQSINNQDNFN
;
A
#
# COMPACT_ATOMS: atom_id res chain seq x y z
N MET A 1 -33.78 6.95 -36.71
CA MET A 1 -33.66 7.39 -35.31
C MET A 1 -32.20 7.68 -34.89
N LEU A 2 -31.18 7.04 -35.48
CA LEU A 2 -29.76 7.29 -35.16
C LEU A 2 -29.11 8.48 -35.91
N ASN A 3 -29.71 8.97 -36.99
CA ASN A 3 -29.21 10.13 -37.76
C ASN A 3 -29.71 11.50 -37.26
N VAL A 4 -30.68 11.55 -36.34
CA VAL A 4 -31.25 12.81 -35.84
C VAL A 4 -30.34 13.48 -34.80
N LEU A 5 -29.42 12.73 -34.20
CA LEU A 5 -28.43 13.27 -33.24
C LEU A 5 -27.19 13.89 -33.90
N LEU A 6 -27.03 13.76 -35.22
CA LEU A 6 -25.85 14.27 -35.95
C LEU A 6 -26.17 15.48 -36.87
N THR A 7 -27.43 15.92 -36.96
CA THR A 7 -27.88 16.93 -37.93
C THR A 7 -28.82 18.00 -37.37
N SER A 8 -28.58 18.50 -36.16
CA SER A 8 -29.19 19.75 -35.72
C SER A 8 -28.09 20.71 -35.30
N GLU A 9 -27.70 21.56 -36.25
CA GLU A 9 -26.94 22.79 -36.12
C GLU A 9 -25.78 22.79 -35.12
N SER A 10 -24.61 23.19 -35.61
CA SER A 10 -23.70 24.01 -34.83
C SER A 10 -24.45 25.28 -34.36
N VAL A 11 -25.36 25.15 -33.39
CA VAL A 11 -25.65 26.19 -32.41
C VAL A 11 -24.31 26.34 -31.72
N SER A 12 -23.46 27.17 -32.33
CA SER A 12 -22.05 27.25 -32.04
C SER A 12 -21.91 27.26 -30.54
N LEU A 13 -21.14 26.33 -29.95
CA LEU A 13 -20.92 26.33 -28.50
C LEU A 13 -20.52 27.75 -28.05
N ILE A 14 -19.81 28.49 -28.90
CA ILE A 14 -19.53 29.92 -28.80
C ILE A 14 -20.77 30.81 -28.59
N ASN A 15 -21.88 30.62 -29.31
CA ASN A 15 -23.11 31.42 -29.17
C ASN A 15 -23.86 31.10 -27.88
N ILE A 16 -23.86 29.83 -27.43
CA ILE A 16 -24.44 29.43 -26.13
C ILE A 16 -23.59 30.02 -25.00
N PHE A 17 -22.26 29.92 -25.10
CA PHE A 17 -21.30 30.50 -24.17
C PHE A 17 -21.32 32.03 -24.16
N LYS A 18 -21.63 32.70 -25.27
CA LYS A 18 -21.73 34.16 -25.36
C LYS A 18 -23.02 34.71 -24.72
N ASN A 19 -24.08 33.89 -24.69
CA ASN A 19 -25.38 34.24 -24.08
C ASN A 19 -25.53 33.72 -22.64
N ILE A 20 -24.54 32.96 -22.16
CA ILE A 20 -24.37 32.63 -20.76
C ILE A 20 -24.03 33.93 -20.02
N GLY A 21 -24.98 34.46 -19.24
CA GLY A 21 -24.71 35.61 -18.37
C GLY A 21 -23.48 35.38 -17.49
N LEU A 22 -22.87 36.46 -16.97
CA LEU A 22 -21.57 36.40 -16.28
C LEU A 22 -21.48 35.29 -15.21
N GLY A 23 -22.56 35.03 -14.48
CA GLY A 23 -22.61 33.98 -13.45
C GLY A 23 -22.45 32.55 -13.99
N GLY A 24 -23.09 32.22 -15.11
CA GLY A 24 -22.94 30.90 -15.72
C GLY A 24 -21.54 30.69 -16.32
N TRP A 25 -20.92 31.76 -16.85
CA TRP A 25 -19.58 31.68 -17.43
C TRP A 25 -18.55 31.32 -16.37
N PHE A 26 -18.68 31.94 -15.19
CA PHE A 26 -17.83 31.66 -14.04
C PHE A 26 -17.90 30.18 -13.65
N ILE A 27 -19.10 29.62 -13.51
CA ILE A 27 -19.30 28.24 -13.08
C ILE A 27 -18.75 27.24 -14.11
N VAL A 28 -19.04 27.46 -15.39
CA VAL A 28 -18.53 26.58 -16.45
C VAL A 28 -17.00 26.63 -16.52
N THR A 29 -16.40 27.81 -16.34
CA THR A 29 -14.94 27.96 -16.27
C THR A 29 -14.35 27.18 -15.09
N VAL A 30 -14.98 27.24 -13.91
CA VAL A 30 -14.55 26.47 -12.73
C VAL A 30 -14.70 24.96 -12.97
N ILE A 31 -15.80 24.49 -13.56
CA ILE A 31 -16.01 23.08 -13.92
C ILE A 31 -14.94 22.60 -14.91
N LEU A 32 -14.58 23.43 -15.89
CA LEU A 32 -13.55 23.11 -16.88
C LEU A 32 -12.16 22.99 -16.23
N ILE A 33 -11.82 23.90 -15.31
CA ILE A 33 -10.57 23.82 -14.53
C ILE A 33 -10.54 22.53 -13.69
N LEU A 34 -11.64 22.18 -13.01
CA LEU A 34 -11.76 20.94 -12.26
C LEU A 34 -11.59 19.70 -13.16
N SER A 35 -12.12 19.75 -14.39
CA SER A 35 -11.93 18.69 -15.39
C SER A 35 -10.46 18.53 -15.78
N LEU A 36 -9.73 19.62 -16.03
CA LEU A 36 -8.30 19.57 -16.36
C LEU A 36 -7.47 19.01 -15.20
N ILE A 37 -7.75 19.46 -13.97
CA ILE A 37 -7.08 18.95 -12.76
C ILE A 37 -7.36 17.46 -12.58
N SER A 38 -8.60 17.02 -12.76
CA SER A 38 -9.00 15.61 -12.68
C SER A 38 -8.21 14.74 -13.66
N VAL A 39 -8.14 15.14 -14.93
CA VAL A 39 -7.39 14.43 -15.97
C VAL A 39 -5.88 14.40 -15.67
N TYR A 40 -5.32 15.53 -15.24
CA TYR A 40 -3.91 15.61 -14.84
C TYR A 40 -3.58 14.63 -13.71
N ILE A 41 -4.37 14.64 -12.63
CA ILE A 41 -4.19 13.73 -11.49
C ILE A 41 -4.33 12.28 -11.95
N PHE A 42 -5.32 11.97 -12.78
CA PHE A 42 -5.55 10.61 -13.29
C PHE A 42 -4.32 10.06 -14.03
N ILE A 43 -3.76 10.83 -14.97
CA ILE A 43 -2.60 10.41 -15.77
C ILE A 43 -1.34 10.26 -14.90
N GLU A 44 -1.07 11.23 -14.03
CA GLU A 44 0.08 11.17 -13.14
C GLU A 44 0.02 9.91 -12.24
N ARG A 45 -1.16 9.65 -11.67
CA ARG A 45 -1.36 8.56 -10.73
C ARG A 45 -1.37 7.19 -11.40
N ILE A 46 -1.98 7.03 -12.57
CA ILE A 46 -1.98 5.72 -13.24
C ILE A 46 -0.56 5.27 -13.59
N ILE A 47 0.32 6.19 -13.98
CA ILE A 47 1.74 5.88 -14.24
C ILE A 47 2.46 5.50 -12.95
N ALA A 48 2.26 6.27 -11.86
CA ALA A 48 2.88 6.00 -10.57
C ALA A 48 2.47 4.64 -9.99
N ILE A 49 1.17 4.33 -10.00
CA ILE A 49 0.63 3.08 -9.46
C ILE A 49 1.05 1.90 -10.34
N ASN A 50 1.01 2.03 -11.67
CA ASN A 50 1.48 0.97 -12.56
C ASN A 50 2.99 0.69 -12.37
N LYS A 51 3.80 1.71 -12.10
CA LYS A 51 5.21 1.52 -11.77
C LYS A 51 5.39 0.77 -10.44
N ALA A 52 4.59 1.10 -9.43
CA ALA A 52 4.60 0.41 -8.14
C ALA A 52 4.07 -1.03 -8.21
N SER A 53 3.09 -1.30 -9.08
CA SER A 53 2.46 -2.61 -9.28
C SER A 53 3.32 -3.58 -10.09
N LYS A 54 4.34 -3.11 -10.82
CA LYS A 54 5.26 -3.98 -11.58
C LYS A 54 6.10 -4.84 -10.64
N ARG A 55 5.57 -6.04 -10.33
CA ARG A 55 6.25 -7.07 -9.56
C ARG A 55 7.28 -7.78 -10.44
N LYS A 56 8.53 -7.83 -9.99
CA LYS A 56 9.44 -8.90 -10.39
C LYS A 56 9.24 -10.03 -9.40
N ASN A 57 8.47 -11.07 -9.75
CA ASN A 57 8.28 -12.25 -8.88
C ASN A 57 9.63 -12.83 -8.39
N SER A 58 10.71 -12.63 -9.15
CA SER A 58 12.06 -13.03 -8.79
C SER A 58 12.67 -12.24 -7.62
N PHE A 59 12.17 -11.03 -7.30
CA PHE A 59 12.75 -10.18 -6.26
C PHE A 59 12.70 -10.85 -4.88
N ILE A 60 11.52 -11.29 -4.45
CA ILE A 60 11.37 -11.97 -3.15
C ILE A 60 12.19 -13.25 -3.10
N ASN A 61 12.18 -14.05 -4.18
CA ASN A 61 12.95 -15.30 -4.24
C ASN A 61 14.45 -15.04 -4.05
N HIS A 62 15.03 -14.07 -4.75
CA HIS A 62 16.44 -13.70 -4.57
C HIS A 62 16.74 -13.17 -3.16
N ILE A 63 15.82 -12.43 -2.55
CA ILE A 63 15.97 -12.00 -1.15
C ILE A 63 16.00 -13.23 -0.22
N LYS A 64 15.16 -14.25 -0.45
CA LYS A 64 15.20 -15.50 0.33
C LYS A 64 16.57 -16.16 0.22
N ASP A 65 17.07 -16.29 -1.01
CA ASP A 65 18.37 -16.93 -1.30
C ASP A 65 19.51 -16.21 -0.57
N PHE A 66 19.56 -14.88 -0.64
CA PHE A 66 20.58 -14.08 0.07
C PHE A 66 20.49 -14.20 1.60
N ILE A 67 19.29 -14.31 2.16
CA ILE A 67 19.11 -14.49 3.62
C ILE A 67 19.58 -15.88 4.07
N TYR A 68 19.33 -16.93 3.27
CA TYR A 68 19.82 -18.28 3.54
C TYR A 68 21.35 -18.38 3.43
N GLU A 69 21.93 -17.74 2.41
CA GLU A 69 23.39 -17.66 2.23
C GLU A 69 24.08 -16.69 3.21
N SER A 70 23.32 -16.02 4.09
CA SER A 70 23.80 -15.01 5.04
C SER A 70 24.53 -13.82 4.39
N LYS A 71 24.19 -13.48 3.14
CA LYS A 71 24.73 -12.36 2.36
C LYS A 71 23.83 -11.13 2.47
N LEU A 72 23.90 -10.44 3.62
CA LEU A 72 22.99 -9.34 3.92
C LEU A 72 23.24 -8.10 3.07
N ASP A 73 24.51 -7.78 2.82
CA ASP A 73 24.88 -6.63 1.99
C ASP A 73 24.32 -6.78 0.58
N SER A 74 24.41 -7.97 -0.02
CA SER A 74 23.84 -8.26 -1.34
C SER A 74 22.30 -8.16 -1.37
N ALA A 75 21.63 -8.55 -0.28
CA ALA A 75 20.19 -8.39 -0.16
C ALA A 75 19.78 -6.91 -0.12
N ILE A 76 20.54 -6.09 0.62
CA ILE A 76 20.34 -4.64 0.67
C ILE A 76 20.58 -4.03 -0.72
N ASP A 77 21.68 -4.35 -1.40
CA ASP A 77 21.97 -3.83 -2.74
C ASP A 77 20.86 -4.16 -3.76
N LEU A 78 20.28 -5.37 -3.68
CA LEU A 78 19.14 -5.74 -4.50
C LEU A 78 17.89 -4.88 -4.20
N CYS A 79 17.66 -4.53 -2.93
CA CYS A 79 16.58 -3.63 -2.55
C CYS A 79 16.74 -2.22 -3.14
N HIS A 80 17.97 -1.69 -3.12
CA HIS A 80 18.30 -0.38 -3.69
C HIS A 80 18.10 -0.35 -5.22
N SER A 81 18.51 -1.40 -5.94
CA SER A 81 18.38 -1.48 -7.39
C SER A 81 16.93 -1.63 -7.88
N THR A 82 16.06 -2.27 -7.09
CA THR A 82 14.67 -2.54 -7.46
C THR A 82 13.77 -1.31 -7.32
N ASN A 83 14.06 -0.45 -6.33
CA ASN A 83 13.38 0.83 -6.09
C ASN A 83 11.83 0.75 -6.16
N SER A 84 11.27 -0.21 -5.43
CA SER A 84 9.83 -0.46 -5.32
C SER A 84 9.36 -0.21 -3.88
N PRO A 85 8.05 -0.03 -3.62
CA PRO A 85 7.53 0.08 -2.27
C PRO A 85 7.97 -1.09 -1.38
N ILE A 86 7.81 -2.33 -1.88
CA ILE A 86 8.20 -3.54 -1.14
C ILE A 86 9.71 -3.61 -0.87
N SER A 87 10.56 -3.17 -1.80
CA SER A 87 12.00 -3.22 -1.59
C SER A 87 12.47 -2.25 -0.49
N ARG A 88 11.87 -1.06 -0.40
CA ARG A 88 12.12 -0.11 0.69
C ARG A 88 11.68 -0.64 2.05
N MET A 89 10.58 -1.41 2.07
CA MET A 89 10.09 -2.05 3.29
C MET A 89 11.04 -3.16 3.77
N ILE A 90 11.42 -4.06 2.87
CA ILE A 90 12.34 -5.16 3.17
C ILE A 90 13.72 -4.65 3.56
N GLU A 91 14.26 -3.63 2.88
CA GLU A 91 15.50 -2.95 3.25
C GLU A 91 15.49 -2.51 4.72
N LYS A 92 14.40 -1.88 5.16
CA LYS A 92 14.29 -1.42 6.55
C LYS A 92 14.23 -2.57 7.56
N GLY A 93 13.66 -3.70 7.16
CA GLY A 93 13.68 -4.94 7.92
C GLY A 93 15.08 -5.55 8.02
N LEU A 94 15.78 -5.64 6.88
CA LEU A 94 17.15 -6.15 6.79
C LEU A 94 18.14 -5.35 7.66
N LEU A 95 18.03 -4.02 7.65
CA LEU A 95 18.87 -3.13 8.46
C LEU A 95 18.66 -3.27 9.98
N ARG A 96 17.56 -3.90 10.41
CA ARG A 96 17.22 -4.14 11.82
C ARG A 96 17.33 -5.61 12.23
N MET A 97 17.90 -6.44 11.38
CA MET A 97 18.12 -7.83 11.74
C MET A 97 19.08 -7.95 12.93
N GLY A 98 18.66 -8.75 13.91
CA GLY A 98 19.32 -8.83 15.22
C GLY A 98 18.46 -8.29 16.37
N ASN A 99 17.47 -7.45 16.07
CA ASN A 99 16.43 -7.06 17.03
C ASN A 99 15.34 -8.14 17.11
N SER A 100 14.40 -7.99 18.05
CA SER A 100 13.22 -8.87 18.13
C SER A 100 12.37 -8.76 16.86
N LEU A 101 11.69 -9.86 16.48
CA LEU A 101 10.78 -9.87 15.32
C LEU A 101 9.71 -8.78 15.40
N ASP A 102 9.24 -8.46 16.61
CA ASP A 102 8.25 -7.40 16.83
C ASP A 102 8.78 -6.01 16.43
N ASP A 103 10.04 -5.69 16.75
CA ASP A 103 10.65 -4.41 16.39
C ASP A 103 10.91 -4.31 14.87
N ILE A 104 11.31 -5.43 14.26
CA ILE A 104 11.48 -5.53 12.80
C ILE A 104 10.14 -5.32 12.10
N SER A 105 9.10 -6.04 12.52
CA SER A 105 7.74 -5.95 11.96
C SER A 105 7.17 -4.54 12.09
N SER A 106 7.24 -3.94 13.28
CA SER A 106 6.78 -2.57 13.53
C SER A 106 7.51 -1.54 12.65
N SER A 107 8.83 -1.71 12.49
CA SER A 107 9.63 -0.84 11.63
C SER A 107 9.24 -0.94 10.15
N ILE A 108 8.96 -2.15 9.67
CA ILE A 108 8.48 -2.41 8.30
C ILE A 108 7.10 -1.80 8.10
N GLU A 109 6.18 -2.02 9.03
CA GLU A 109 4.81 -1.49 8.98
C GLU A 109 4.78 0.04 8.89
N ASN A 110 5.64 0.72 9.67
CA ASN A 110 5.77 2.17 9.62
C ASN A 110 6.22 2.68 8.24
N VAL A 111 7.18 2.01 7.60
CA VAL A 111 7.57 2.35 6.21
C VAL A 111 6.43 2.04 5.24
N GLY A 112 5.71 0.93 5.45
CA GLY A 112 4.53 0.57 4.68
C GLY A 112 3.49 1.67 4.67
N LYS A 113 3.09 2.17 5.85
CA LYS A 113 2.15 3.29 5.98
C LYS A 113 2.57 4.51 5.18
N LEU A 114 3.86 4.87 5.21
CA LEU A 114 4.39 5.99 4.43
C LEU A 114 4.32 5.74 2.91
N GLU A 115 4.59 4.53 2.46
CA GLU A 115 4.49 4.16 1.04
C GLU A 115 3.03 4.13 0.55
N ILE A 116 2.11 3.59 1.35
CA ILE A 116 0.68 3.60 1.06
C ILE A 116 0.17 5.04 0.96
N TYR A 117 0.54 5.90 1.92
CA TYR A 117 0.18 7.31 1.90
C TYR A 117 0.67 8.02 0.62
N LYS A 118 1.87 7.72 0.13
CA LYS A 118 2.40 8.28 -1.14
C LYS A 118 1.60 7.82 -2.36
N LEU A 119 1.11 6.58 -2.35
CA LEU A 119 0.28 6.02 -3.43
C LEU A 119 -1.12 6.63 -3.42
N GLU A 120 -1.72 6.79 -2.24
CA GLU A 120 -3.04 7.40 -2.04
C GLU A 120 -3.05 8.92 -2.22
N ASN A 121 -1.88 9.57 -2.16
CA ASN A 121 -1.78 11.01 -2.34
C ASN A 121 -2.45 11.44 -3.65
N LYS A 122 -3.22 12.54 -3.59
CA LYS A 122 -4.06 13.10 -4.67
C LYS A 122 -5.32 12.31 -5.04
N LEU A 123 -5.51 11.06 -4.59
CA LEU A 123 -6.78 10.34 -4.81
C LEU A 123 -7.93 11.02 -4.04
N SER A 124 -7.66 11.53 -2.85
CA SER A 124 -8.65 12.29 -2.06
C SER A 124 -9.15 13.53 -2.83
N THR A 125 -8.26 14.26 -3.50
CA THR A 125 -8.65 15.39 -4.36
C THR A 125 -9.56 14.95 -5.50
N LEU A 126 -9.26 13.82 -6.14
CA LEU A 126 -10.10 13.27 -7.22
C LEU A 126 -11.49 12.87 -6.70
N ALA A 127 -11.56 12.28 -5.51
CA ALA A 127 -12.82 12.00 -4.82
C ALA A 127 -13.61 13.28 -4.54
N SER A 128 -12.95 14.34 -4.04
CA SER A 128 -13.60 15.64 -3.82
C SER A 128 -14.14 16.24 -5.11
N ILE A 129 -13.37 16.18 -6.21
CA ILE A 129 -13.81 16.69 -7.53
C ILE A 129 -15.05 15.92 -8.01
N SER A 130 -15.09 14.60 -7.80
CA SER A 130 -16.23 13.76 -8.20
C SER A 130 -17.54 14.16 -7.55
N GLY A 131 -17.50 14.65 -6.30
CA GLY A 131 -18.67 15.17 -5.59
C GLY A 131 -18.93 16.66 -5.86
N ALA A 132 -17.88 17.47 -5.94
CA ALA A 132 -18.00 18.92 -6.09
C ALA A 132 -18.46 19.35 -7.49
N ALA A 133 -18.02 18.67 -8.56
CA ALA A 133 -18.38 19.05 -9.93
C ALA A 133 -19.90 18.97 -10.22
N PRO A 134 -20.62 17.91 -9.83
CA PRO A 134 -22.08 17.86 -9.93
C PRO A 134 -22.78 18.96 -9.12
N MET A 135 -22.30 19.23 -7.90
CA MET A 135 -22.85 20.28 -7.04
C MET A 135 -22.68 21.67 -7.64
N LEU A 136 -21.53 21.94 -8.28
CA LEU A 136 -21.30 23.18 -9.02
C LEU A 136 -22.20 23.30 -10.26
N GLY A 137 -22.44 22.18 -10.95
CA GLY A 137 -23.42 22.14 -12.04
C GLY A 137 -24.83 22.51 -11.57
N PHE A 138 -25.29 21.91 -10.47
CA PHE A 138 -26.57 22.23 -9.85
C PHE A 138 -26.65 23.71 -9.42
N LEU A 139 -25.58 24.24 -8.82
CA LEU A 139 -25.47 25.65 -8.47
C LEU A 139 -25.64 26.55 -9.70
N GLY A 140 -25.04 26.16 -10.84
CA GLY A 140 -25.23 26.86 -12.11
C GLY A 140 -26.66 26.89 -12.59
N THR A 141 -27.41 25.81 -12.37
CA THR A 141 -28.83 25.81 -12.71
C THR A 141 -29.64 26.75 -11.82
N VAL A 142 -29.37 26.76 -10.51
CA VAL A 142 -30.05 27.69 -9.57
C VAL A 142 -29.75 29.14 -9.94
N MET A 143 -28.48 29.49 -10.18
CA MET A 143 -28.09 30.83 -10.57
C MET A 143 -28.71 31.24 -11.91
N GLY A 144 -28.71 30.36 -12.91
CA GLY A 144 -29.30 30.63 -14.22
C GLY A 144 -30.81 30.87 -14.15
N MET A 145 -31.54 30.10 -13.35
CA MET A 145 -32.97 30.33 -13.13
C MET A 145 -33.23 31.67 -12.41
N VAL A 146 -32.45 32.00 -11.37
CA VAL A 146 -32.58 33.29 -10.67
C VAL A 146 -32.35 34.46 -11.62
N SER A 147 -31.30 34.40 -12.45
CA SER A 147 -31.03 35.44 -13.45
C SER A 147 -32.16 35.56 -14.49
N ALA A 148 -32.73 34.44 -14.93
CA ALA A 148 -33.83 34.47 -15.90
C ALA A 148 -35.09 35.15 -15.34
N PHE A 149 -35.47 34.84 -14.09
CA PHE A 149 -36.60 35.51 -13.43
C PHE A 149 -36.35 36.99 -13.16
N PHE A 150 -35.12 37.36 -12.79
CA PHE A 150 -34.72 38.75 -12.56
C PHE A 150 -34.79 39.59 -13.84
N GLU A 151 -34.48 39.01 -15.01
CA GLU A 151 -34.67 39.71 -16.30
C GLU A 151 -36.14 39.91 -16.66
N VAL A 152 -37.00 38.93 -16.37
CA VAL A 152 -38.45 39.03 -16.60
C VAL A 152 -39.05 40.13 -15.72
N GLU A 153 -38.65 40.21 -14.45
CA GLU A 153 -39.08 41.26 -13.52
C GLU A 153 -38.71 42.66 -14.02
N GLN A 154 -37.44 42.86 -14.41
CA GLN A 154 -36.95 44.17 -14.86
C GLN A 154 -37.62 44.68 -16.15
N ARG A 155 -38.00 43.78 -17.05
CA ARG A 155 -38.66 44.15 -18.32
C ARG A 155 -40.15 44.43 -18.16
N GLY A 156 -40.76 44.08 -17.03
CA GLY A 156 -42.19 44.28 -16.76
C GLY A 156 -43.13 43.53 -17.72
N SER A 157 -42.59 42.66 -18.58
CA SER A 157 -43.35 41.86 -19.55
C SER A 157 -42.74 40.46 -19.62
N MET A 158 -43.62 39.45 -19.64
CA MET A 158 -43.21 38.06 -19.70
C MET A 158 -42.77 37.72 -21.13
N ASP A 159 -41.48 37.86 -21.39
CA ASP A 159 -40.85 37.34 -22.61
C ASP A 159 -40.48 35.86 -22.40
N ILE A 160 -41.33 34.99 -22.94
CA ILE A 160 -41.15 33.52 -22.88
C ILE A 160 -39.80 33.10 -23.48
N GLN A 161 -39.30 33.84 -24.48
CA GLN A 161 -38.05 33.48 -25.16
C GLN A 161 -36.83 33.75 -24.28
N VAL A 162 -36.83 34.84 -23.51
CA VAL A 162 -35.77 35.14 -22.53
C VAL A 162 -35.74 34.09 -21.44
N LEU A 163 -36.91 33.74 -20.90
CA LEU A 163 -37.02 32.72 -19.85
C LEU A 163 -36.54 31.35 -20.34
N ALA A 164 -36.97 30.92 -21.53
CA ALA A 164 -36.56 29.66 -22.13
C ALA A 164 -35.04 29.60 -22.36
N SER A 165 -34.43 30.69 -22.84
CA SER A 165 -32.98 30.77 -23.05
C SER A 165 -32.20 30.67 -21.73
N GLY A 166 -32.67 31.32 -20.66
CA GLY A 166 -32.06 31.26 -19.33
C GLY A 166 -32.11 29.86 -18.73
N ILE A 167 -33.25 29.17 -18.84
CA ILE A 167 -33.42 27.79 -18.36
C ILE A 167 -32.56 26.82 -19.19
N TYR A 168 -32.55 26.94 -20.52
CA TYR A 168 -31.72 26.10 -21.38
C TYR A 168 -30.24 26.19 -20.98
N THR A 169 -29.77 27.41 -20.79
CA THR A 169 -28.40 27.70 -20.35
C THR A 169 -28.10 27.08 -18.97
N ALA A 170 -29.02 27.27 -18.03
CA ALA A 170 -28.96 26.71 -16.68
C ALA A 170 -28.79 25.17 -16.72
N MET A 171 -29.52 24.47 -17.59
CA MET A 171 -29.45 23.02 -17.73
C MET A 171 -28.11 22.53 -18.30
N ILE A 172 -27.51 23.26 -19.26
CA ILE A 172 -26.20 22.89 -19.83
C ILE A 172 -25.12 22.85 -18.75
N THR A 173 -25.12 23.81 -17.81
CA THR A 173 -24.14 23.83 -16.72
C THR A 173 -24.23 22.58 -15.82
N THR A 174 -25.43 22.09 -15.54
CA THR A 174 -25.64 20.84 -14.79
C THR A 174 -25.13 19.63 -15.56
N VAL A 175 -25.46 19.53 -16.86
CA VAL A 175 -24.99 18.41 -17.69
C VAL A 175 -23.47 18.35 -17.71
N LEU A 176 -22.79 19.49 -17.87
CA LEU A 176 -21.33 19.55 -17.84
C LEU A 176 -20.76 19.14 -16.47
N GLY A 177 -21.33 19.64 -15.37
CA GLY A 177 -20.91 19.27 -14.01
C GLY A 177 -21.06 17.77 -13.73
N LEU A 178 -22.16 17.17 -14.20
CA LEU A 178 -22.40 15.73 -14.09
C LEU A 178 -21.41 14.90 -14.90
N ILE A 179 -21.14 15.27 -16.15
CA ILE A 179 -20.17 14.56 -16.99
C ILE A 179 -18.79 14.53 -16.32
N VAL A 180 -18.31 15.69 -15.84
CA VAL A 180 -17.02 15.79 -15.16
C VAL A 180 -17.02 14.98 -13.86
N GLY A 181 -18.08 15.08 -13.06
CA GLY A 181 -18.23 14.33 -11.81
C GLY A 181 -18.20 12.83 -12.00
N ILE A 182 -18.95 12.31 -12.98
CA ILE A 182 -19.01 10.87 -13.30
C ILE A 182 -17.64 10.35 -13.74
N ILE A 183 -16.95 11.07 -14.63
CA ILE A 183 -15.62 10.68 -15.10
C ILE A 183 -14.62 10.67 -13.94
N ALA A 184 -14.62 11.71 -13.10
CA ALA A 184 -13.75 11.78 -11.92
C ALA A 184 -14.05 10.66 -10.92
N TYR A 185 -15.33 10.31 -10.72
CA TYR A 185 -15.75 9.22 -9.83
C TYR A 185 -15.24 7.85 -10.31
N LEU A 186 -15.42 7.55 -11.61
CA LEU A 186 -14.92 6.30 -12.21
C LEU A 186 -13.39 6.22 -12.14
N ALA A 187 -12.71 7.33 -12.43
CA ALA A 187 -11.27 7.45 -12.32
C ALA A 187 -10.79 7.18 -10.87
N TYR A 188 -11.42 7.81 -9.87
CA TYR A 188 -11.12 7.59 -8.46
C TYR A 188 -11.26 6.13 -8.06
N ASN A 189 -12.39 5.49 -8.37
CA ASN A 189 -12.62 4.09 -7.99
C ASN A 189 -11.62 3.14 -8.66
N TYR A 190 -11.31 3.37 -9.94
CA TYR A 190 -10.31 2.58 -10.66
C TYR A 190 -8.92 2.70 -10.03
N LEU A 191 -8.47 3.92 -9.71
CA LEU A 191 -7.18 4.16 -9.06
C LEU A 191 -7.16 3.57 -7.63
N SER A 192 -8.23 3.75 -6.86
CA SER A 192 -8.36 3.22 -5.51
C SER A 192 -8.22 1.69 -5.48
N ALA A 193 -8.94 1.00 -6.37
CA ALA A 193 -8.81 -0.45 -6.52
C ALA A 193 -7.38 -0.88 -6.89
N LYS A 194 -6.69 -0.12 -7.74
CA LYS A 194 -5.30 -0.38 -8.10
C LYS A 194 -4.33 -0.16 -6.94
N VAL A 195 -4.56 0.86 -6.10
CA VAL A 195 -3.77 1.07 -4.89
C VAL A 195 -3.96 -0.09 -3.92
N GLN A 196 -5.21 -0.51 -3.67
CA GLN A 196 -5.50 -1.67 -2.81
C GLN A 196 -4.82 -2.95 -3.29
N GLN A 197 -4.80 -3.19 -4.61
CA GLN A 197 -4.03 -4.31 -5.19
C GLN A 197 -2.54 -4.24 -4.83
N VAL A 198 -1.92 -3.06 -4.90
CA VAL A 198 -0.51 -2.87 -4.51
C VAL A 198 -0.32 -3.08 -3.01
N VAL A 199 -1.23 -2.57 -2.17
CA VAL A 199 -1.20 -2.77 -0.71
C VAL A 199 -1.21 -4.25 -0.36
N HIS A 200 -2.16 -5.02 -0.93
CA HIS A 200 -2.24 -6.47 -0.67
C HIS A 200 -0.98 -7.23 -1.11
N LEU A 201 -0.37 -6.82 -2.22
CA LEU A 201 0.90 -7.40 -2.65
C LEU A 201 2.03 -7.08 -1.66
N MET A 202 2.10 -5.84 -1.17
CA MET A 202 3.08 -5.45 -0.15
C MET A 202 2.90 -6.30 1.12
N GLU A 203 1.67 -6.41 1.63
CA GLU A 203 1.35 -7.22 2.83
C GLU A 203 1.73 -8.69 2.66
N SER A 204 1.37 -9.30 1.54
CA SER A 204 1.68 -10.71 1.25
C SER A 204 3.19 -10.98 1.19
N ASP A 205 3.95 -10.07 0.58
CA ASP A 205 5.41 -10.17 0.46
C ASP A 205 6.10 -9.96 1.81
N ILE A 206 5.58 -9.08 2.67
CA ILE A 206 6.11 -8.86 4.03
C ILE A 206 5.87 -10.06 4.93
N ILE A 207 4.66 -10.64 4.90
CA ILE A 207 4.35 -11.86 5.65
C ILE A 207 5.33 -12.96 5.26
N SER A 208 5.52 -13.16 3.95
CA SER A 208 6.48 -14.13 3.43
C SER A 208 7.92 -13.86 3.89
N PHE A 209 8.31 -12.60 4.06
CA PHE A 209 9.63 -12.21 4.57
C PHE A 209 9.76 -12.45 6.08
N LEU A 210 8.75 -12.07 6.88
CA LEU A 210 8.74 -12.27 8.32
C LEU A 210 8.74 -13.77 8.69
N ASP A 211 7.99 -14.60 7.95
CA ASP A 211 7.99 -16.06 8.13
C ASP A 211 9.40 -16.65 7.95
N LEU A 212 10.16 -16.16 6.96
CA LEU A 212 11.54 -16.60 6.75
C LEU A 212 12.46 -16.22 7.90
N LEU A 213 12.28 -15.02 8.46
CA LEU A 213 13.05 -14.58 9.62
C LEU A 213 12.72 -15.45 10.84
N HIS A 214 11.44 -15.75 11.05
CA HIS A 214 10.98 -16.61 12.14
C HIS A 214 11.51 -18.05 12.01
N ASP A 215 11.45 -18.63 10.82
CA ASP A 215 12.00 -19.96 10.54
C ASP A 215 13.51 -20.02 10.76
N LYS A 216 14.23 -18.95 10.37
CA LYS A 216 15.67 -18.83 10.61
C LYS A 216 15.96 -18.74 12.11
N GLU A 217 15.23 -17.91 12.86
CA GLU A 217 15.37 -17.78 14.32
C GLU A 217 15.13 -19.13 15.02
N LYS A 218 14.08 -19.86 14.64
CA LYS A 218 13.78 -21.19 15.18
C LYS A 218 14.88 -22.20 14.90
N LYS A 219 15.44 -22.21 13.68
CA LYS A 219 16.58 -23.08 13.33
C LYS A 219 17.84 -22.73 14.13
N MET A 220 18.15 -21.44 14.29
CA MET A 220 19.30 -20.98 15.09
C MET A 220 19.14 -21.34 16.58
N ASN A 221 17.95 -21.16 17.14
CA ASN A 221 17.65 -21.53 18.53
C ASN A 221 17.66 -23.05 18.74
N SER A 222 17.21 -23.86 17.77
CA SER A 222 17.29 -25.32 17.85
C SER A 222 18.73 -25.84 17.80
N LYS A 223 19.58 -25.27 16.92
CA LYS A 223 20.98 -25.65 16.78
C LYS A 223 21.81 -25.26 18.00
N SER A 224 21.54 -24.09 18.59
CA SER A 224 22.15 -23.67 19.86
C SER A 224 21.80 -24.63 21.01
N LYS A 225 20.54 -25.09 21.08
CA LYS A 225 20.10 -26.07 22.07
C LYS A 225 20.75 -27.44 21.90
N THR A 226 20.92 -27.92 20.66
CA THR A 226 21.63 -29.18 20.36
C THR A 226 23.11 -29.08 20.75
N ILE A 227 23.80 -27.99 20.41
CA ILE A 227 25.22 -27.78 20.75
C ILE A 227 25.42 -27.69 22.28
N SER A 228 24.50 -27.06 23.02
CA SER A 228 24.55 -27.04 24.49
C SER A 228 24.29 -28.41 25.13
N THR A 229 23.58 -29.31 24.44
CA THR A 229 23.29 -30.66 24.93
C THR A 229 24.47 -31.61 24.64
N GLU A 230 25.04 -31.56 23.43
CA GLU A 230 26.24 -32.33 23.06
C GLU A 230 27.47 -31.92 23.89
N SER A 231 27.70 -30.63 24.13
CA SER A 231 28.80 -30.16 24.99
C SER A 231 28.64 -30.50 26.48
N SER A 232 27.41 -30.78 26.93
CA SER A 232 27.13 -31.26 28.29
C SER A 232 27.33 -32.78 28.40
N GLU A 233 26.90 -33.56 27.39
CA GLU A 233 27.09 -35.01 27.33
C GLU A 233 28.56 -35.42 27.13
N GLU A 234 29.33 -34.65 26.36
CA GLU A 234 30.76 -34.88 26.15
C GLU A 234 31.55 -34.62 27.44
N LYS A 235 31.22 -33.56 28.21
CA LYS A 235 31.82 -33.31 29.54
C LYS A 235 31.50 -34.41 30.55
N ILE A 236 30.27 -34.93 30.56
CA ILE A 236 29.87 -36.01 31.47
C ILE A 236 30.59 -37.33 31.12
N SER A 237 30.82 -37.62 29.84
CA SER A 237 31.62 -38.79 29.42
C SER A 237 33.10 -38.68 29.81
N PHE A 238 33.73 -37.51 29.65
CA PHE A 238 35.13 -37.30 30.05
C PHE A 238 35.32 -37.39 31.59
N GLU A 239 34.35 -36.92 32.37
CA GLU A 239 34.41 -36.98 33.84
C GLU A 239 34.18 -38.39 34.40
N HIS A 240 33.36 -39.21 33.73
CA HIS A 240 33.19 -40.63 34.07
C HIS A 240 34.43 -41.48 33.76
N VAL A 241 35.10 -41.25 32.64
CA VAL A 241 36.34 -41.96 32.28
C VAL A 241 37.49 -41.58 33.22
N SER A 242 37.63 -40.30 33.58
CA SER A 242 38.67 -39.86 34.51
C SER A 242 38.49 -40.38 35.94
N ASN A 243 37.26 -40.63 36.39
CA ASN A 243 37.00 -41.18 37.73
C ASN A 243 37.19 -42.71 37.79
N GLN A 244 36.94 -43.46 36.70
CA GLN A 244 37.21 -44.89 36.68
C GLN A 244 38.71 -45.21 36.70
N GLN A 245 39.55 -44.38 36.09
CA GLN A 245 41.01 -44.57 36.11
C GLN A 245 41.63 -44.30 37.50
N LYS A 246 40.99 -43.48 38.33
CA LYS A 246 41.49 -43.14 39.68
C LYS A 246 41.08 -44.16 40.76
N SER A 247 40.06 -44.98 40.49
CA SER A 247 39.58 -46.03 41.40
C SER A 247 40.29 -47.38 41.24
N GLY A 248 41.04 -47.59 40.16
CA GLY A 248 41.82 -48.82 39.92
C GLY A 248 43.07 -48.95 40.81
N ASP A 249 43.68 -47.84 41.23
CA ASP A 249 44.96 -47.83 41.97
C ASP A 249 44.81 -47.92 43.50
N LEU A 250 43.59 -47.93 44.04
CA LEU A 250 43.35 -47.86 45.50
C LEU A 250 42.90 -49.19 46.14
N ASN A 251 42.76 -50.28 45.38
CA ASN A 251 42.13 -51.52 45.88
C ASN A 251 43.05 -52.75 45.98
N GLU A 252 44.38 -52.58 45.86
CA GLU A 252 45.35 -53.66 46.15
C GLU A 252 45.88 -53.65 47.60
N GLY A 253 45.41 -52.73 48.45
CA GLY A 253 46.03 -52.49 49.77
C GLY A 253 45.42 -53.20 50.98
N ASN A 254 44.26 -53.86 50.91
CA ASN A 254 43.60 -54.31 52.15
C ASN A 254 42.68 -55.52 51.98
N SER A 255 43.27 -56.72 51.91
CA SER A 255 42.59 -58.01 52.13
C SER A 255 43.60 -59.08 52.55
N GLN A 256 44.29 -58.84 53.67
CA GLN A 256 44.87 -59.91 54.48
C GLN A 256 44.34 -59.75 55.90
N SER A 257 44.05 -60.89 56.55
CA SER A 257 43.20 -61.09 57.74
C SER A 257 41.71 -60.94 57.39
N ILE A 258 40.90 -61.99 57.40
CA ILE A 258 40.54 -62.85 58.53
C ILE A 258 39.98 -64.16 57.95
N ASN A 259 40.61 -65.30 58.26
CA ASN A 259 39.94 -66.61 58.38
C ASN A 259 40.99 -67.66 58.76
N ASN A 260 41.06 -67.99 60.05
CA ASN A 260 41.43 -69.32 60.54
C ASN A 260 41.54 -69.28 62.06
N GLN A 261 40.44 -69.61 62.74
CA GLN A 261 40.48 -70.28 64.04
C GLN A 261 39.08 -70.78 64.34
N ASP A 262 38.81 -72.01 63.90
CA ASP A 262 37.84 -72.93 64.49
C ASP A 262 38.16 -74.34 63.96
N ASN A 263 39.17 -75.00 64.54
CA ASN A 263 39.22 -76.46 64.73
C ASN A 263 40.51 -76.91 65.42
N PHE A 264 40.40 -78.04 66.15
CA PHE A 264 41.34 -78.70 67.06
C PHE A 264 41.33 -78.16 68.50
N ASN A 265 41.30 -78.94 69.59
CA ASN A 265 41.47 -80.39 69.84
C ASN A 265 42.21 -81.25 68.83
#